data_AF-A0A920BB67-F1
#
_entry.id   AF-A0A920BB67-F1
#
_cell.length_a   1.000
_cell.length_b   1.000
_cell.length_c   1.000
_cell.angle_alpha   90.00
_cell.angle_beta   90.00
_cell.angle_gamma   90.00
#
_symmetry.space_group_name_H-M   'P 1'
#
loop_
_entity.id
_entity.type
_entity.pdbx_description
1 polymer ?
#
loop_
_entity_poly.entity_id
_entity_poly.type
_entity_poly.pdbx_seq_one_letter_code
_entity_poly.pdbx_strand_id
1 'polypeptide(L)'
;MKKPHKMRADQLLFESKMASSREKARAMILSGIVFSNGIRIEKAGQRLMSESVLELKGEPLKYVSRGGLKLEGALRNFEVDATGLEVLDVGASTGGFSDCLLQHGASKIFCIDVGYGQLDWKLRSDARITVLERTNFRHLSFDRVGRKIDLIVIDASFISLQLLLPKTRDFLKPGGRILALVKPQFEAGPEEVGKRGLVNNEDIQHRILEELETFSTGLDYKILGKMESVITGKKSGNREFFLYLQSLHDSSSIGHKKISDPLQIHHTP
;
A
#
# COMPACT_ATOMS: atom_id res chain seq x y z
N MET A 1 -25.74 -34.59 23.77
CA MET A 1 -24.56 -34.40 22.89
C MET A 1 -24.53 -32.93 22.44
N LYS A 2 -23.45 -32.18 22.71
CA LYS A 2 -23.33 -30.78 22.23
C LYS A 2 -23.30 -30.80 20.70
N LYS A 3 -24.14 -30.00 20.05
CA LYS A 3 -24.15 -29.86 18.59
C LYS A 3 -22.73 -29.48 18.12
N PRO A 4 -22.23 -30.06 17.03
CA PRO A 4 -20.95 -29.66 16.48
C PRO A 4 -20.98 -28.19 16.10
N HIS A 5 -20.14 -27.40 16.75
CA HIS A 5 -20.06 -25.96 16.54
C HIS A 5 -19.28 -25.71 15.25
N LYS A 6 -19.96 -25.16 14.23
CA LYS A 6 -19.32 -24.77 12.97
C LYS A 6 -18.92 -23.30 13.02
N MET A 7 -17.72 -22.99 12.56
CA MET A 7 -17.21 -21.62 12.51
C MET A 7 -16.51 -21.33 11.19
N ARG A 8 -16.27 -20.06 10.90
CA ARG A 8 -15.59 -19.64 9.66
C ARG A 8 -14.14 -20.10 9.67
N ALA A 9 -13.62 -20.53 8.53
CA ALA A 9 -12.23 -20.94 8.37
C ALA A 9 -11.25 -19.84 8.83
N ASP A 10 -11.50 -18.57 8.45
CA ASP A 10 -10.68 -17.44 8.90
C ASP A 10 -10.64 -17.24 10.42
N GLN A 11 -11.74 -17.57 11.09
CA GLN A 11 -11.84 -17.52 12.55
C GLN A 11 -11.16 -18.74 13.18
N LEU A 12 -11.35 -19.93 12.62
CA LEU A 12 -10.73 -21.16 13.11
C LEU A 12 -9.19 -21.08 13.05
N LEU A 13 -8.60 -20.56 11.97
CA LEU A 13 -7.14 -20.34 11.88
C LEU A 13 -6.62 -19.40 12.98
N PHE A 14 -7.36 -18.33 13.23
CA PHE A 14 -6.98 -17.34 14.22
C PHE A 14 -7.06 -17.92 15.64
N GLU A 15 -8.18 -18.57 15.98
CA GLU A 15 -8.37 -19.21 17.29
C GLU A 15 -7.40 -20.38 17.52
N SER A 16 -7.04 -21.11 16.45
CA SER A 16 -6.01 -22.16 16.48
C SER A 16 -4.57 -21.62 16.54
N LYS A 17 -4.39 -20.30 16.65
CA LYS A 17 -3.09 -19.61 16.69
C LYS A 17 -2.19 -19.85 15.45
N MET A 18 -2.78 -20.32 14.35
CA MET A 18 -2.07 -20.53 13.07
C MET A 18 -1.95 -19.23 12.26
N ALA A 19 -2.74 -18.21 12.60
CA ALA A 19 -2.62 -16.86 12.08
C ALA A 19 -2.68 -15.83 13.22
N SER A 20 -1.87 -14.77 13.14
CA SER A 20 -1.81 -13.72 14.16
C SER A 20 -3.01 -12.77 14.16
N SER A 21 -3.82 -12.77 13.11
CA SER A 21 -5.06 -11.99 13.01
C SER A 21 -6.04 -12.65 12.05
N ARG A 22 -7.32 -12.25 12.11
CA ARG A 22 -8.33 -12.70 11.12
C ARG A 22 -7.98 -12.24 9.71
N GLU A 23 -7.40 -11.06 9.55
CA GLU A 23 -6.96 -10.52 8.27
C GLU A 23 -5.83 -11.37 7.67
N LYS A 24 -4.86 -11.79 8.49
CA LYS A 24 -3.80 -12.71 8.08
C LYS A 24 -4.33 -14.09 7.75
N ALA A 25 -5.26 -14.62 8.56
CA ALA A 25 -5.94 -15.89 8.26
C ALA A 25 -6.64 -15.85 6.90
N ARG A 26 -7.35 -14.76 6.58
CA ARG A 26 -7.95 -14.56 5.25
C ARG A 26 -6.90 -14.52 4.15
N ALA A 27 -5.78 -13.83 4.39
CA ALA A 27 -4.69 -13.75 3.40
C ALA A 27 -4.09 -15.13 3.12
N MET A 28 -3.88 -15.95 4.16
CA MET A 28 -3.36 -17.32 4.05
C MET A 28 -4.33 -18.25 3.29
N ILE A 29 -5.63 -18.17 3.59
CA ILE A 29 -6.65 -18.94 2.85
C ILE A 29 -6.65 -18.52 1.37
N LEU A 30 -6.64 -17.22 1.11
CA LEU A 30 -6.64 -16.67 -0.25
C LEU A 30 -5.33 -16.93 -1.02
N SER A 31 -4.21 -17.12 -0.33
CA SER A 31 -2.95 -17.54 -0.96
C SER A 31 -2.90 -19.04 -1.23
N GLY A 32 -3.94 -19.79 -0.84
CA GLY A 32 -4.06 -21.22 -1.13
C GLY A 32 -3.18 -22.12 -0.28
N ILE A 33 -2.64 -21.61 0.84
CA ILE A 33 -1.73 -22.38 1.70
C ILE A 33 -2.45 -23.11 2.84
N VAL A 34 -3.76 -22.94 3.00
CA VAL A 34 -4.52 -23.54 4.10
C VAL A 34 -5.34 -24.72 3.60
N PHE A 35 -5.21 -25.84 4.27
CA PHE A 35 -5.89 -27.09 3.99
C PHE A 35 -6.63 -27.57 5.23
N SER A 36 -7.70 -28.35 5.04
CA SER A 36 -8.32 -29.14 6.08
C SER A 36 -8.56 -30.54 5.56
N ASN A 37 -8.09 -31.56 6.29
CA ASN A 37 -8.12 -32.96 5.86
C ASN A 37 -7.60 -33.15 4.42
N GLY A 38 -6.50 -32.48 4.08
CA GLY A 38 -5.89 -32.53 2.74
C GLY A 38 -6.62 -31.74 1.64
N ILE A 39 -7.78 -31.14 1.90
CA ILE A 39 -8.53 -30.32 0.93
C ILE A 39 -8.21 -28.85 1.13
N ARG A 40 -7.82 -28.15 0.05
CA ARG A 40 -7.53 -26.72 0.09
C ARG A 40 -8.79 -25.93 0.44
N ILE A 41 -8.67 -25.00 1.38
CA ILE A 41 -9.74 -24.06 1.72
C ILE A 41 -9.62 -22.87 0.76
N GLU A 42 -10.67 -22.58 0.00
CA GLU A 42 -10.66 -21.48 -0.98
C GLU A 42 -11.28 -20.19 -0.44
N LYS A 43 -12.21 -20.30 0.51
CA LYS A 43 -13.02 -19.18 1.00
C LYS A 43 -12.82 -19.00 2.50
N ALA A 44 -12.40 -17.80 2.88
CA ALA A 44 -12.28 -17.41 4.28
C ALA A 44 -13.56 -17.62 5.12
N GLY A 45 -14.72 -17.44 4.50
CA GLY A 45 -16.03 -17.62 5.14
C GLY A 45 -16.54 -19.07 5.14
N GLN A 46 -15.79 -20.02 4.57
CA GLN A 46 -16.17 -21.44 4.57
C GLN A 46 -16.39 -21.92 6.00
N ARG A 47 -17.52 -22.57 6.27
CA ARG A 47 -17.85 -23.09 7.60
C ARG A 47 -17.24 -24.46 7.80
N LEU A 48 -16.30 -24.57 8.73
CA LEU A 48 -15.64 -25.79 9.14
C LEU A 48 -16.12 -26.21 10.54
N MET A 49 -15.93 -27.47 10.89
CA MET A 49 -16.14 -27.91 12.26
C MET A 49 -15.07 -27.27 13.13
N SER A 50 -15.42 -26.85 14.35
CA SER A 50 -14.43 -26.29 15.29
C SER A 50 -13.30 -27.26 15.63
N GLU A 51 -13.55 -28.56 15.46
CA GLU A 51 -12.58 -29.65 15.65
C GLU A 51 -11.78 -29.97 14.37
N SER A 52 -12.08 -29.32 13.23
CA SER A 52 -11.40 -29.61 11.97
C SER A 52 -9.90 -29.37 12.09
N VAL A 53 -9.10 -30.39 11.79
CA VAL A 53 -7.65 -30.25 11.69
C VAL A 53 -7.33 -29.36 10.49
N LEU A 54 -6.52 -28.34 10.74
CA LEU A 54 -6.02 -27.41 9.75
C LEU A 54 -4.54 -27.67 9.52
N GLU A 55 -4.13 -27.61 8.26
CA GLU A 55 -2.74 -27.76 7.83
C GLU A 55 -2.35 -26.54 7.00
N LEU A 56 -1.12 -26.08 7.19
CA LEU A 56 -0.50 -25.12 6.28
C LEU A 56 0.42 -25.89 5.35
N LYS A 57 0.19 -25.77 4.05
CA LYS A 57 1.10 -26.31 3.02
C LYS A 57 1.57 -25.14 2.16
N GLY A 58 2.88 -24.91 2.17
CA GLY A 58 3.52 -23.74 1.55
C GLY A 58 4.19 -22.85 2.58
N GLU A 59 5.10 -21.99 2.12
CA GLU A 59 5.76 -21.04 2.99
C GLU A 59 4.76 -19.99 3.51
N PRO A 60 4.88 -19.55 4.78
CA PRO A 60 4.13 -18.41 5.25
C PRO A 60 4.36 -17.21 4.34
N LEU A 61 3.36 -16.32 4.22
CA LEU A 61 3.50 -15.09 3.44
C LEU A 61 4.79 -14.37 3.86
N LYS A 62 5.70 -14.13 2.88
CA LYS A 62 6.99 -13.45 3.09
C LYS A 62 6.84 -12.12 3.84
N TYR A 63 5.73 -11.43 3.59
CA TYR A 63 5.35 -10.17 4.23
C TYR A 63 4.02 -10.30 4.97
N VAL A 64 3.77 -9.40 5.93
CA VAL A 64 2.50 -9.34 6.69
C VAL A 64 1.26 -9.16 5.82
N SER A 65 1.44 -8.65 4.61
CA SER A 65 0.38 -8.54 3.61
C SER A 65 0.91 -8.69 2.19
N ARG A 66 0.00 -8.93 1.24
CA ARG A 66 0.32 -9.00 -0.19
C ARG A 66 0.92 -7.71 -0.74
N GLY A 67 0.74 -6.57 -0.06
CA GLY A 67 1.37 -5.30 -0.43
C GLY A 67 2.90 -5.42 -0.54
N GLY A 68 3.53 -6.18 0.37
CA GLY A 68 4.99 -6.35 0.32
C GLY A 68 5.50 -6.99 -0.97
N LEU A 69 4.72 -7.91 -1.58
CA LEU A 69 5.08 -8.51 -2.87
C LEU A 69 5.03 -7.49 -4.02
N LYS A 70 4.10 -6.52 -3.95
CA LYS A 70 4.03 -5.44 -4.95
C LYS A 70 5.30 -4.60 -4.90
N LEU A 71 5.65 -4.13 -3.69
CA LEU A 71 6.80 -3.27 -3.50
C LEU A 71 8.10 -4.01 -3.82
N GLU A 72 8.25 -5.27 -3.42
CA GLU A 72 9.40 -6.10 -3.80
C GLU A 72 9.57 -6.18 -5.31
N GLY A 73 8.48 -6.39 -6.06
CA GLY A 73 8.51 -6.36 -7.52
C GLY A 73 9.02 -5.03 -8.07
N ALA A 74 8.58 -3.91 -7.50
CA ALA A 74 9.03 -2.58 -7.88
C ALA A 74 10.50 -2.31 -7.54
N LEU A 75 10.95 -2.67 -6.32
CA LEU A 75 12.34 -2.51 -5.91
C LEU A 75 13.27 -3.27 -6.85
N ARG A 76 12.91 -4.51 -7.20
CA ARG A 76 13.69 -5.33 -8.14
C ARG A 76 13.70 -4.76 -9.55
N ASN A 77 12.54 -4.38 -10.08
CA ASN A 77 12.42 -3.90 -11.46
C ASN A 77 13.13 -2.56 -11.68
N PHE A 78 13.05 -1.65 -10.71
CA PHE A 78 13.68 -0.34 -10.78
C PHE A 78 15.08 -0.30 -10.14
N GLU A 79 15.60 -1.45 -9.72
CA GLU A 79 16.92 -1.60 -9.09
C GLU A 79 17.12 -0.63 -7.90
N VAL A 80 16.06 -0.47 -7.09
CA VAL A 80 16.09 0.39 -5.91
C VAL A 80 16.65 -0.38 -4.72
N ASP A 81 17.87 -0.05 -4.33
CA ASP A 81 18.43 -0.49 -3.05
C ASP A 81 17.83 0.34 -1.90
N ALA A 82 17.17 -0.35 -0.97
CA ALA A 82 16.57 0.23 0.23
C ALA A 82 17.53 0.22 1.44
N THR A 83 18.71 -0.38 1.30
CA THR A 83 19.69 -0.53 2.38
C THR A 83 20.09 0.82 2.95
N GLY A 84 19.95 0.98 4.26
CA GLY A 84 20.32 2.19 4.97
C GLY A 84 19.37 3.37 4.77
N LEU A 85 18.38 3.28 3.87
CA LEU A 85 17.47 4.39 3.57
C LEU A 85 16.52 4.68 4.73
N GLU A 86 16.26 5.96 4.98
CA GLU A 86 15.10 6.39 5.74
C GLU A 86 13.90 6.49 4.80
N VAL A 87 12.76 5.93 5.21
CA VAL A 87 11.58 5.77 4.36
C VAL A 87 10.34 6.31 5.03
N LEU A 88 9.43 6.87 4.22
CA LEU A 88 8.11 7.28 4.65
C LEU A 88 7.08 6.45 3.86
N ASP A 89 6.29 5.64 4.57
CA ASP A 89 5.28 4.72 4.02
C ASP A 89 3.88 5.34 4.19
N VAL A 90 3.33 5.87 3.09
CA VAL A 90 2.01 6.52 3.04
C VAL A 90 0.93 5.48 2.72
N GLY A 91 0.02 5.27 3.67
CA GLY A 91 -1.01 4.24 3.56
C GLY A 91 -0.54 2.88 4.06
N ALA A 92 0.27 2.87 5.13
CA ALA A 92 0.95 1.67 5.62
C ALA A 92 -0.01 0.50 5.92
N SER A 93 -1.23 0.79 6.38
CA SER A 93 -2.27 -0.17 6.73
C SER A 93 -1.72 -1.29 7.64
N THR A 94 -1.81 -2.55 7.20
CA THR A 94 -1.23 -3.71 7.90
C THR A 94 0.30 -3.74 7.93
N GLY A 95 0.96 -2.96 7.08
CA GLY A 95 2.42 -2.78 7.03
C GLY A 95 3.14 -3.60 5.97
N GLY A 96 2.47 -3.98 4.87
CA GLY A 96 3.08 -4.83 3.84
C GLY A 96 4.32 -4.20 3.19
N PHE A 97 4.24 -2.92 2.83
CA PHE A 97 5.36 -2.16 2.25
C PHE A 97 6.47 -1.97 3.29
N SER A 98 6.13 -1.50 4.48
CA SER A 98 7.07 -1.40 5.61
C SER A 98 7.82 -2.70 5.90
N ASP A 99 7.15 -3.85 5.97
CA ASP A 99 7.79 -5.16 6.18
C ASP A 99 8.77 -5.51 5.05
N CYS A 100 8.39 -5.23 3.80
CA CYS A 100 9.27 -5.41 2.65
C CYS A 100 10.54 -4.56 2.78
N LEU A 101 10.40 -3.27 3.09
CA LEU A 101 11.52 -2.35 3.24
C LEU A 101 12.45 -2.72 4.40
N LEU A 102 11.90 -3.13 5.56
CA LEU A 102 12.71 -3.59 6.70
C LEU A 102 13.53 -4.83 6.35
N GLN A 103 12.95 -5.78 5.61
CA GLN A 103 13.65 -6.97 5.13
C GLN A 103 14.70 -6.64 4.06
N HIS A 104 14.54 -5.54 3.33
CA HIS A 104 15.51 -5.01 2.35
C HIS A 104 16.45 -3.96 2.95
N GLY A 105 16.59 -3.91 4.27
CA GLY A 105 17.66 -3.15 4.93
C GLY A 105 17.38 -1.68 5.19
N ALA A 106 16.13 -1.20 5.05
CA ALA A 106 15.78 0.16 5.44
C ALA A 106 16.15 0.43 6.92
N SER A 107 16.76 1.59 7.18
CA SER A 107 17.28 1.95 8.50
C SER A 107 16.22 2.54 9.43
N LYS A 108 15.25 3.25 8.85
CA LYS A 108 14.12 3.84 9.56
C LYS A 108 12.90 3.92 8.64
N ILE A 109 11.71 3.63 9.16
CA ILE A 109 10.45 3.76 8.42
C ILE A 109 9.43 4.51 9.26
N PHE A 110 8.86 5.57 8.70
CA PHE A 110 7.71 6.29 9.26
C PHE A 110 6.45 5.75 8.58
N CYS A 111 5.60 5.04 9.32
CA CYS A 111 4.37 4.46 8.81
C CYS A 111 3.20 5.41 9.06
N ILE A 112 2.59 5.93 7.99
CA ILE A 112 1.47 6.87 8.05
C ILE A 112 0.21 6.17 7.60
N ASP A 113 -0.82 6.24 8.44
CA ASP A 113 -2.13 5.73 8.10
C ASP A 113 -3.25 6.57 8.73
N VAL A 114 -4.36 6.68 8.02
CA VAL A 114 -5.59 7.34 8.52
C VAL A 114 -6.36 6.45 9.51
N GLY A 115 -6.16 5.14 9.42
CA GLY A 115 -6.71 4.15 10.32
C GLY A 115 -6.01 4.12 11.68
N TYR A 116 -6.51 3.22 12.54
CA TYR A 116 -6.00 3.00 13.88
C TYR A 116 -5.90 1.50 14.17
N GLY A 117 -4.79 1.09 14.79
CA GLY A 117 -4.55 -0.30 15.20
C GLY A 117 -4.39 -1.27 14.03
N GLN A 118 -4.02 -0.80 12.83
CA GLN A 118 -3.95 -1.67 11.65
C GLN A 118 -2.61 -2.36 11.49
N LEU A 119 -1.51 -1.67 11.88
CA LEU A 119 -0.15 -2.16 11.67
C LEU A 119 0.10 -3.44 12.48
N ASP A 120 0.69 -4.45 11.83
CA ASP A 120 1.02 -5.72 12.49
C ASP A 120 1.93 -5.50 13.70
N TRP A 121 1.66 -6.25 14.78
CA TRP A 121 2.36 -6.12 16.06
C TRP A 121 3.88 -6.25 15.92
N LYS A 122 4.36 -7.13 15.04
CA LYS A 122 5.80 -7.33 14.83
C LYS A 122 6.48 -6.06 14.33
N LEU A 123 5.79 -5.33 13.44
CA LEU A 123 6.30 -4.08 12.86
C LEU A 123 6.21 -2.95 13.85
N ARG A 124 5.08 -2.86 14.58
CA ARG A 124 4.91 -1.87 15.66
C ARG A 124 5.99 -1.97 16.73
N SER A 125 6.51 -3.17 16.96
CA SER A 125 7.53 -3.45 17.98
C SER A 125 8.97 -3.29 17.46
N ASP A 126 9.17 -3.07 16.16
CA ASP A 126 10.51 -2.88 15.57
C ASP A 126 10.99 -1.44 15.86
N ALA A 127 12.20 -1.30 16.42
CA ALA A 127 12.77 0.01 16.78
C ALA A 127 12.98 0.94 15.55
N ARG A 128 13.08 0.37 14.35
CA ARG A 128 13.21 1.12 13.09
C ARG A 128 11.88 1.70 12.63
N ILE A 129 10.76 1.28 13.21
CA ILE A 129 9.43 1.77 12.85
C ILE A 129 9.02 2.93 13.76
N THR A 130 8.44 3.97 13.15
CA THR A 130 7.70 5.03 13.85
C THR A 130 6.27 5.05 13.30
N VAL A 131 5.29 4.83 14.17
CA VAL A 131 3.88 4.75 13.76
C VAL A 131 3.19 6.11 13.92
N LEU A 132 2.62 6.63 12.84
CA LEU A 132 1.81 7.84 12.79
C LEU A 132 0.38 7.48 12.31
N GLU A 133 -0.42 6.91 13.22
CA GLU A 133 -1.82 6.56 12.97
C GLU A 133 -2.76 7.75 13.08
N ARG A 134 -4.01 7.59 12.63
CA ARG A 134 -5.04 8.65 12.57
C ARG A 134 -4.51 9.92 11.91
N THR A 135 -3.64 9.75 10.93
CA THR A 135 -2.87 10.83 10.32
C THR A 135 -3.14 10.84 8.82
N ASN A 136 -3.82 11.90 8.36
CA ASN A 136 -3.97 12.16 6.94
C ASN A 136 -2.67 12.80 6.43
N PHE A 137 -1.98 12.11 5.52
CA PHE A 137 -0.70 12.54 4.96
C PHE A 137 -0.74 13.97 4.39
N ARG A 138 -1.86 14.37 3.77
CA ARG A 138 -2.04 15.73 3.21
C ARG A 138 -1.86 16.84 4.25
N HIS A 139 -2.14 16.54 5.51
CA HIS A 139 -2.07 17.50 6.62
C HIS A 139 -0.93 17.18 7.60
N LEU A 140 -0.05 16.24 7.26
CA LEU A 140 1.09 15.91 8.11
C LEU A 140 2.05 17.10 8.20
N SER A 141 2.32 17.57 9.42
CA SER A 141 3.38 18.55 9.68
C SER A 141 4.75 17.90 9.52
N PHE A 142 5.71 18.65 8.98
CA PHE A 142 7.11 18.24 8.90
C PHE A 142 7.66 17.85 10.27
N ASP A 143 7.31 18.57 11.34
CA ASP A 143 7.82 18.36 12.70
C ASP A 143 7.52 16.98 13.27
N ARG A 144 6.46 16.32 12.79
CA ARG A 144 6.11 14.95 13.22
C ARG A 144 7.05 13.88 12.68
N VAL A 145 7.76 14.19 11.60
CA VAL A 145 8.83 13.35 11.05
C VAL A 145 10.19 13.92 11.47
N GLY A 146 10.33 15.24 11.48
CA GLY A 146 11.50 15.98 11.97
C GLY A 146 12.73 15.88 11.08
N ARG A 147 12.62 15.30 9.88
CA ARG A 147 13.72 15.13 8.93
C ARG A 147 13.25 14.90 7.51
N LYS A 148 14.17 15.18 6.58
CA LYS A 148 14.04 14.81 5.17
C LYS A 148 14.39 13.33 4.99
N ILE A 149 13.72 12.67 4.05
CA ILE A 149 13.66 11.23 3.84
C ILE A 149 14.23 10.89 2.44
N ASP A 150 14.83 9.70 2.30
CA ASP A 150 15.46 9.24 1.06
C ASP A 150 14.44 8.69 0.06
N LEU A 151 13.46 7.93 0.56
CA LEU A 151 12.45 7.26 -0.24
C LEU A 151 11.05 7.47 0.38
N ILE A 152 10.06 7.76 -0.45
CA ILE A 152 8.65 7.71 -0.07
C ILE A 152 7.98 6.59 -0.86
N VAL A 153 7.24 5.74 -0.18
CA VAL A 153 6.39 4.72 -0.81
C VAL A 153 4.93 5.07 -0.56
N ILE A 154 4.07 4.91 -1.56
CA ILE A 154 2.64 5.28 -1.47
C ILE A 154 1.76 4.10 -1.89
N ASP A 155 0.95 3.58 -0.97
CA ASP A 155 -0.10 2.56 -1.20
C ASP A 155 -1.44 3.03 -0.59
N ALA A 156 -1.87 4.25 -0.92
CA ALA A 156 -3.12 4.81 -0.41
C ALA A 156 -4.34 4.29 -1.21
N SER A 157 -5.52 4.29 -0.59
CA SER A 157 -6.79 3.94 -1.25
C SER A 157 -7.81 5.05 -1.05
N PHE A 158 -8.78 5.17 -1.96
CA PHE A 158 -9.84 6.18 -1.93
C PHE A 158 -9.34 7.63 -2.04
N ILE A 159 -8.16 7.81 -2.64
CA ILE A 159 -7.57 9.12 -2.88
C ILE A 159 -6.68 9.04 -4.12
N SER A 160 -6.71 10.10 -4.93
CA SER A 160 -5.81 10.26 -6.07
C SER A 160 -4.40 10.62 -5.62
N LEU A 161 -3.40 10.11 -6.32
CA LEU A 161 -2.00 10.51 -6.17
C LEU A 161 -1.78 12.00 -6.42
N GLN A 162 -2.61 12.67 -7.24
CA GLN A 162 -2.53 14.11 -7.47
C GLN A 162 -2.69 14.92 -6.17
N LEU A 163 -3.40 14.38 -5.18
CA LEU A 163 -3.59 15.02 -3.87
C LEU A 163 -2.47 14.68 -2.87
N LEU A 164 -1.64 13.66 -3.14
CA LEU A 164 -0.58 13.20 -2.25
C LEU A 164 0.81 13.70 -2.70
N LEU A 165 1.09 13.66 -4.00
CA LEU A 165 2.39 14.03 -4.59
C LEU A 165 2.85 15.46 -4.32
N PRO A 166 1.98 16.49 -4.20
CA PRO A 166 2.45 17.82 -3.80
C PRO A 166 3.08 17.81 -2.41
N LYS A 167 2.49 17.05 -1.47
CA LYS A 167 2.88 17.03 -0.06
C LYS A 167 4.19 16.29 0.19
N THR A 168 4.60 15.39 -0.69
CA THR A 168 5.87 14.65 -0.56
C THR A 168 7.10 15.56 -0.65
N ARG A 169 7.01 16.72 -1.30
CA ARG A 169 8.09 17.73 -1.37
C ARG A 169 8.55 18.20 0.00
N ASP A 170 7.63 18.29 0.96
CA ASP A 170 7.92 18.69 2.33
C ASP A 170 8.86 17.70 3.04
N PHE A 171 8.88 16.43 2.62
CA PHE A 171 9.59 15.36 3.31
C PHE A 171 10.79 14.82 2.53
N LEU A 172 10.89 15.02 1.22
CA LEU A 172 11.99 14.46 0.43
C LEU A 172 13.29 15.28 0.50
N LYS A 173 14.41 14.59 0.65
CA LYS A 173 15.76 15.14 0.39
C LYS A 173 15.86 15.56 -1.10
N PRO A 174 16.74 16.51 -1.45
CA PRO A 174 17.12 16.73 -2.84
C PRO A 174 17.57 15.41 -3.49
N GLY A 175 17.05 15.09 -4.67
CA GLY A 175 17.30 13.82 -5.35
C GLY A 175 16.63 12.59 -4.70
N GLY A 176 15.85 12.80 -3.64
CA GLY A 176 15.03 11.77 -2.99
C GLY A 176 13.97 11.21 -3.94
N ARG A 177 13.51 10.00 -3.65
CA ARG A 177 12.75 9.18 -4.60
C ARG A 177 11.35 8.84 -4.10
N ILE A 178 10.44 8.55 -5.03
CA ILE A 178 9.08 8.09 -4.72
C ILE A 178 8.77 6.82 -5.52
N LEU A 179 8.24 5.80 -4.86
CA LEU A 179 7.55 4.68 -5.50
C LEU A 179 6.07 4.76 -5.15
N ALA A 180 5.26 5.22 -6.10
CA ALA A 180 3.82 5.41 -5.90
C ALA A 180 3.02 4.32 -6.62
N LEU A 181 2.14 3.63 -5.90
CA LEU A 181 1.23 2.65 -6.48
C LEU A 181 -0.02 3.38 -7.02
N VAL A 182 -0.10 3.47 -8.34
CA VAL A 182 -1.23 3.95 -9.11
C VAL A 182 -2.33 2.89 -9.11
N LYS A 183 -3.52 3.31 -8.67
CA LYS A 183 -4.71 2.46 -8.61
C LYS A 183 -5.79 3.09 -9.49
N PRO A 184 -5.96 2.63 -10.74
CA PRO A 184 -6.83 3.28 -11.72
C PRO A 184 -8.24 3.61 -11.19
N GLN A 185 -8.82 2.74 -10.35
CA GLN A 185 -10.15 2.97 -9.75
C GLN A 185 -10.26 4.18 -8.79
N PHE A 186 -9.14 4.78 -8.39
CA PHE A 186 -9.11 5.98 -7.54
C PHE A 186 -8.60 7.21 -8.31
N GLU A 187 -8.22 7.05 -9.57
CA GLU A 187 -7.74 8.10 -10.46
C GLU A 187 -8.75 8.38 -11.60
N ALA A 188 -9.49 7.35 -12.03
CA ALA A 188 -10.51 7.45 -13.06
C ALA A 188 -11.74 8.27 -12.61
N GLY A 189 -12.42 8.89 -13.57
CA GLY A 189 -13.70 9.56 -13.35
C GLY A 189 -14.81 8.58 -12.95
N PRO A 190 -15.86 9.03 -12.23
CA PRO A 190 -16.95 8.15 -11.78
C PRO A 190 -17.62 7.33 -12.90
N GLU A 191 -17.70 7.89 -14.11
CA GLU A 191 -18.27 7.29 -15.32
C GLU A 191 -17.38 6.21 -15.95
N GLU A 192 -16.09 6.22 -15.63
CA GLU A 192 -15.08 5.31 -16.16
C GLU A 192 -14.90 4.05 -15.28
N VAL A 193 -15.50 4.08 -14.08
CA VAL A 193 -15.40 3.02 -13.09
C VAL A 193 -16.57 2.04 -13.28
N GLY A 194 -16.23 0.84 -13.74
CA GLY A 194 -17.20 -0.23 -13.94
C GLY A 194 -17.75 -0.85 -12.65
N LYS A 195 -18.60 -1.87 -12.80
CA LYS A 195 -19.22 -2.60 -11.67
C LYS A 195 -18.16 -3.06 -10.67
N ARG A 196 -18.43 -2.85 -9.37
CA ARG A 196 -17.54 -3.20 -8.25
C ARG A 196 -16.19 -2.45 -8.24
N GLY A 197 -16.08 -1.31 -8.93
CA GLY A 197 -14.87 -0.51 -8.92
C GLY A 197 -13.79 -1.00 -9.87
N LEU A 198 -14.14 -1.78 -10.91
CA LEU A 198 -13.20 -2.33 -11.88
C LEU A 198 -12.98 -1.34 -13.02
N VAL A 199 -11.71 -1.05 -13.30
CA VAL A 199 -11.24 -0.28 -14.47
C VAL A 199 -10.38 -1.22 -15.30
N ASN A 200 -10.97 -1.84 -16.32
CA ASN A 200 -10.30 -2.82 -17.19
C ASN A 200 -10.03 -2.27 -18.61
N ASN A 201 -10.50 -1.07 -18.92
CA ASN A 201 -10.19 -0.41 -20.18
C ASN A 201 -8.72 0.08 -20.14
N GLU A 202 -7.91 -0.43 -21.06
CA GLU A 202 -6.49 -0.12 -21.15
C GLU A 202 -6.25 1.36 -21.53
N ASP A 203 -7.07 1.94 -22.41
CA ASP A 203 -6.94 3.35 -22.80
C ASP A 203 -7.11 4.28 -21.60
N ILE A 204 -8.06 3.95 -20.70
CA ILE A 204 -8.28 4.69 -19.45
C ILE A 204 -7.06 4.53 -18.52
N GLN A 205 -6.51 3.32 -18.40
CA GLN A 205 -5.31 3.07 -17.60
C GLN A 205 -4.10 3.84 -18.14
N HIS A 206 -3.90 3.87 -19.46
CA HIS A 206 -2.83 4.61 -20.11
C HIS A 206 -2.98 6.12 -19.91
N ARG A 207 -4.18 6.68 -20.14
CA ARG A 207 -4.45 8.10 -19.91
C ARG A 207 -4.15 8.51 -18.48
N ILE A 208 -4.59 7.73 -17.49
CA ILE A 208 -4.31 7.99 -16.06
C ILE A 208 -2.81 8.06 -15.79
N LEU A 209 -2.02 7.15 -16.38
CA LEU A 209 -0.57 7.15 -16.20
C LEU A 209 0.07 8.40 -16.83
N GLU A 210 -0.33 8.78 -18.04
CA GLU A 210 0.16 9.98 -18.73
C GLU A 210 -0.19 11.28 -17.98
N GLU A 211 -1.41 11.35 -17.44
CA GLU A 211 -1.86 12.49 -16.62
C GLU A 211 -1.04 12.60 -15.34
N LEU A 212 -0.76 11.48 -14.66
CA LEU A 212 0.08 11.47 -13.46
C LEU A 212 1.54 11.78 -13.76
N GLU A 213 2.09 11.32 -14.89
CA GLU A 213 3.44 11.66 -15.35
C GLU A 213 3.56 13.17 -15.63
N THR A 214 2.58 13.73 -16.35
CA THR A 214 2.51 15.17 -16.66
C THR A 214 2.38 16.00 -15.38
N PHE A 215 1.46 15.61 -14.50
CA PHE A 215 1.25 16.28 -13.21
C PHE A 215 2.51 16.23 -12.34
N SER A 216 3.18 15.07 -12.27
CA SER A 216 4.42 14.90 -11.51
C SER A 216 5.55 15.79 -12.05
N THR A 217 5.67 15.88 -13.37
CA THR A 217 6.65 16.77 -14.03
C THR A 217 6.41 18.23 -13.68
N GLY A 218 5.14 18.66 -13.66
CA GLY A 218 4.75 20.01 -13.22
C GLY A 218 5.03 20.31 -11.74
N LEU A 219 5.31 19.29 -10.93
CA LEU A 219 5.71 19.41 -9.52
C LEU A 219 7.23 19.34 -9.29
N ASP A 220 8.03 19.45 -10.35
CA ASP A 220 9.50 19.30 -10.32
C ASP A 220 9.94 17.86 -9.96
N TYR A 221 9.20 16.85 -10.44
CA TYR A 221 9.66 15.46 -10.40
C TYR A 221 10.13 14.98 -11.77
N LYS A 222 11.26 14.27 -11.79
CA LYS A 222 11.70 13.48 -12.93
C LYS A 222 11.02 12.11 -12.88
N ILE A 223 10.43 11.69 -14.00
CA ILE A 223 9.94 10.32 -14.18
C ILE A 223 11.15 9.40 -14.41
N LEU A 224 11.37 8.45 -13.51
CA LEU A 224 12.41 7.43 -13.65
C LEU A 224 11.88 6.14 -14.29
N GLY A 225 10.58 5.86 -14.15
CA GLY A 225 9.94 4.74 -14.83
C GLY A 225 8.52 4.47 -14.37
N LYS A 226 7.84 3.58 -15.09
CA LYS A 226 6.54 3.01 -14.74
C LYS A 226 6.53 1.51 -15.01
N MET A 227 5.76 0.76 -14.23
CA MET A 227 5.57 -0.68 -14.44
C MET A 227 4.20 -1.13 -13.95
N GLU A 228 3.70 -2.25 -14.45
CA GLU A 228 2.56 -2.93 -13.84
C GLU A 228 3.00 -3.66 -12.55
N SER A 229 2.15 -3.64 -11.53
CA SER A 229 2.37 -4.38 -10.29
C SER A 229 2.33 -5.90 -10.55
N VAL A 230 3.24 -6.64 -9.94
CA VAL A 230 3.36 -8.10 -10.10
C VAL A 230 2.14 -8.89 -9.59
N ILE A 231 1.23 -8.23 -8.87
CA ILE A 231 -0.05 -8.80 -8.46
C ILE A 231 -1.19 -7.77 -8.62
N THR A 232 -2.40 -8.26 -8.90
CA THR A 232 -3.59 -7.42 -9.03
C THR A 232 -4.23 -7.02 -7.70
N GLY A 233 -5.05 -5.97 -7.73
CA GLY A 233 -5.79 -5.44 -6.58
C GLY A 233 -6.79 -6.44 -5.98
N LYS A 234 -6.75 -6.61 -4.65
CA LYS A 234 -7.44 -7.69 -3.91
C LYS A 234 -8.97 -7.76 -4.09
N LYS A 235 -9.66 -6.62 -4.16
CA LYS A 235 -11.13 -6.56 -4.09
C LYS A 235 -11.81 -6.64 -5.46
N SER A 236 -11.26 -5.93 -6.44
CA SER A 236 -11.84 -5.73 -7.76
C SER A 236 -11.10 -6.48 -8.87
N GLY A 237 -9.86 -6.92 -8.63
CA GLY A 237 -9.00 -7.48 -9.68
C GLY A 237 -8.37 -6.43 -10.59
N ASN A 238 -8.38 -5.15 -10.20
CA ASN A 238 -7.74 -4.08 -10.96
C ASN A 238 -6.26 -4.38 -11.19
N ARG A 239 -5.80 -4.11 -12.40
CA ARG A 239 -4.37 -3.90 -12.69
C ARG A 239 -3.97 -2.62 -11.99
N GLU A 240 -2.85 -2.66 -11.29
CA GLU A 240 -2.29 -1.52 -10.57
C GLU A 240 -0.88 -1.31 -11.10
N PHE A 241 -0.36 -0.09 -11.02
CA PHE A 241 0.91 0.27 -11.63
C PHE A 241 1.79 0.99 -10.63
N PHE A 242 3.10 0.90 -10.74
CA PHE A 242 4.02 1.77 -10.01
C PHE A 242 4.48 2.91 -10.91
N LEU A 243 4.56 4.09 -10.33
CA LEU A 243 5.27 5.25 -10.88
C LEU A 243 6.49 5.52 -10.00
N TYR A 244 7.67 5.59 -10.62
CA TYR A 244 8.95 5.84 -9.97
C TYR A 244 9.42 7.24 -10.31
N LEU A 245 9.58 8.08 -9.27
CA LEU A 245 9.88 9.50 -9.41
C LEU A 245 11.14 9.87 -8.63
N GLN A 246 11.81 10.92 -9.09
CA GLN A 246 12.91 11.56 -8.38
C GLN A 246 12.64 13.07 -8.23
N SER A 247 12.81 13.58 -7.02
CA SER A 247 12.77 15.00 -6.74
C SER A 247 13.87 15.76 -7.47
N LEU A 248 13.49 16.82 -8.19
CA LEU A 248 14.40 17.81 -8.75
C LEU A 248 14.46 19.08 -7.90
N HIS A 249 13.75 19.15 -6.77
CA HIS A 249 13.72 20.36 -5.95
C HIS A 249 15.03 20.53 -5.16
N ASP A 250 15.64 21.71 -5.29
CA ASP A 250 16.69 22.14 -4.38
C ASP A 250 16.11 22.57 -3.03
N SER A 251 16.79 22.20 -1.96
CA SER A 251 16.40 22.45 -0.55
C SER A 251 16.22 23.93 -0.18
N SER A 252 16.56 24.86 -1.07
CA SER A 252 16.50 26.32 -0.87
C SER A 252 15.14 26.96 -1.18
N SER A 253 14.18 26.21 -1.71
CA SER A 253 12.94 26.77 -2.29
C SER A 253 11.68 26.64 -1.42
N ILE A 254 11.80 26.36 -0.11
CA ILE A 254 10.67 26.31 0.82
C ILE A 254 10.24 27.74 1.20
N GLY A 255 9.83 28.51 0.19
CA GLY A 255 8.92 29.64 0.35
C GLY A 255 7.55 29.15 -0.08
N HIS A 256 6.55 29.28 0.79
CA HIS A 256 5.17 28.86 0.59
C HIS A 256 4.58 29.32 -0.75
N LYS A 257 4.81 28.59 -1.85
CA LYS A 257 3.93 28.63 -3.01
C LYS A 257 2.69 27.84 -2.62
N LYS A 258 1.64 28.56 -2.24
CA LYS A 258 0.27 28.04 -2.20
C LYS A 258 0.00 27.43 -3.57
N ILE A 259 -0.01 26.10 -3.65
CA ILE A 259 -0.62 25.40 -4.76
C ILE A 259 -2.12 25.69 -4.61
N SER A 260 -2.66 26.50 -5.52
CA SER A 260 -4.09 26.75 -5.62
C SER A 260 -4.80 25.43 -5.90
N ASP A 261 -5.84 25.14 -5.12
CA ASP A 261 -6.74 24.00 -5.28
C ASP A 261 -7.18 23.83 -6.75
N PRO A 262 -6.95 22.68 -7.41
CA PRO A 262 -7.37 22.48 -8.80
C PRO A 262 -8.88 22.31 -9.01
N LEU A 263 -9.72 22.49 -7.98
CA LEU A 263 -11.15 22.21 -8.05
C LEU A 263 -11.98 23.43 -7.62
N GLN A 264 -11.99 24.47 -8.46
CA GLN A 264 -13.17 25.32 -8.62
C GLN A 264 -13.76 25.05 -10.00
N ILE A 265 -14.52 23.96 -10.10
CA ILE A 265 -15.40 23.74 -11.24
C ILE A 265 -16.67 24.53 -10.94
N HIS A 266 -16.99 25.42 -11.87
CA HIS A 266 -18.12 26.35 -11.85
C HIS A 266 -19.45 25.69 -11.47
N HIS A 267 -20.05 26.17 -10.38
CA HIS A 267 -21.50 26.25 -10.29
C HIS A 267 -21.89 27.70 -10.55
N THR A 268 -22.31 27.96 -11.79
CA THR A 268 -23.13 29.14 -12.11
C THR A 268 -24.60 28.70 -12.06
N PRO A 269 -25.49 29.56 -11.54
CA PRO A 269 -26.84 29.22 -11.10
C PRO A 269 -27.82 28.90 -12.22
#